data_AF-A0A2V6SCQ0-F1
#
_entry.id   AF-A0A2V6SCQ0-F1
#
_cell.length_a   1.000
_cell.length_b   1.000
_cell.length_c   1.000
_cell.angle_alpha   90.00
_cell.angle_beta   90.00
_cell.angle_gamma   90.00
#
_symmetry.space_group_name_H-M   'P 1'
#
loop_
_entity.id
_entity.type
_entity.pdbx_description
1 polymer ?
#
loop_
_entity_poly.entity_id
_entity_poly.type
_entity_poly.pdbx_seq_one_letter_code
_entity_poly.pdbx_strand_id
1 'polypeptide(L)'
;MAVLLNPDTASHRAVLESLKLAAQKANITLVPAEARTLQEIDQAFSQFVRETAAALIVPLAPLFIDQRREIAERALKNRLPSISGVNGYAEAGGLMSYGQALADH
;
A
#
# COMPACT_ATOMS: atom_id res chain seq x y z
N MET A 1 -1.59 -5.35 -9.56
CA MET A 1 -1.81 -4.34 -8.51
C MET A 1 -1.21 -4.86 -7.21
N ALA A 2 -0.25 -4.13 -6.65
CA ALA A 2 0.46 -4.50 -5.42
C ALA A 2 -0.27 -3.97 -4.19
N VAL A 3 -0.16 -4.70 -3.08
CA VAL A 3 -0.73 -4.33 -1.78
C VAL A 3 0.30 -4.65 -0.70
N LEU A 4 0.64 -3.66 0.12
CA LEU A 4 1.52 -3.83 1.27
C LEU A 4 0.69 -4.05 2.54
N LEU A 5 0.98 -5.10 3.32
CA LEU A 5 0.20 -5.45 4.49
C LEU A 5 1.11 -5.61 5.69
N ASN A 6 0.77 -4.97 6.79
CA ASN A 6 1.35 -5.31 8.08
C ASN A 6 0.45 -6.37 8.77
N PRO A 7 0.95 -7.60 9.02
CA PRO A 7 0.17 -8.68 9.65
C PRO A 7 -0.17 -8.41 11.13
N ASP A 8 0.56 -7.51 11.80
CA ASP A 8 0.26 -7.06 13.17
C ASP A 8 -0.93 -6.08 13.21
N THR A 9 -1.39 -5.60 12.04
CA THR A 9 -2.55 -4.72 11.91
C THR A 9 -3.79 -5.55 11.56
N ALA A 10 -4.66 -5.80 12.53
CA ALA A 10 -5.81 -6.70 12.38
C ALA A 10 -6.77 -6.32 11.23
N SER A 11 -6.94 -5.02 10.94
CA SER A 11 -7.79 -4.53 9.86
C SER A 11 -7.28 -4.92 8.46
N HIS A 12 -6.00 -5.19 8.30
CA HIS A 12 -5.40 -5.51 7.00
C HIS A 12 -5.90 -6.80 6.39
N ARG A 13 -6.32 -7.78 7.20
CA ARG A 13 -6.97 -8.99 6.64
C ARG A 13 -8.29 -8.65 5.96
N ALA A 14 -9.14 -7.86 6.61
CA ALA A 14 -10.42 -7.44 6.03
C ALA A 14 -10.22 -6.58 4.77
N VAL A 15 -9.19 -5.73 4.78
CA VAL A 15 -8.79 -4.94 3.60
C VAL A 15 -8.34 -5.85 2.46
N LEU A 16 -7.47 -6.83 2.72
CA LEU A 16 -7.00 -7.77 1.71
C LEU A 16 -8.15 -8.56 1.08
N GLU A 17 -9.07 -9.08 1.88
CA GLU A 17 -10.23 -9.82 1.35
C GLU A 17 -11.14 -8.93 0.50
N SER A 18 -11.39 -7.69 0.94
CA SER A 18 -12.16 -6.71 0.15
C SER A 18 -11.48 -6.38 -1.17
N LEU A 19 -10.15 -6.20 -1.16
CA LEU A 19 -9.36 -5.92 -2.35
C LEU A 19 -9.33 -7.11 -3.30
N LYS A 20 -9.20 -8.34 -2.80
CA LYS A 20 -9.28 -9.56 -3.62
C LYS A 20 -10.62 -9.67 -4.35
N LEU A 21 -11.72 -9.41 -3.66
CA LEU A 21 -13.06 -9.43 -4.27
C LEU A 21 -13.21 -8.37 -5.36
N ALA A 22 -12.73 -7.14 -5.10
CA ALA A 22 -12.76 -6.06 -6.10
C ALA A 22 -11.87 -6.38 -7.31
N ALA A 23 -10.68 -6.92 -7.08
CA ALA A 23 -9.75 -7.29 -8.13
C ALA A 23 -10.27 -8.43 -9.00
N GLN A 24 -10.93 -9.44 -8.41
CA GLN A 24 -11.60 -10.50 -9.17
C GLN A 24 -12.69 -9.91 -10.09
N LYS A 25 -13.52 -8.99 -9.58
CA LYS A 25 -14.57 -8.33 -10.38
C LYS A 25 -13.99 -7.46 -11.51
N ALA A 26 -12.84 -6.85 -11.28
CA ALA A 26 -12.16 -5.99 -12.24
C ALA A 26 -11.17 -6.74 -13.16
N ASN A 27 -11.03 -8.06 -12.99
CA ASN A 27 -10.05 -8.91 -13.68
C ASN A 27 -8.59 -8.42 -13.53
N ILE A 28 -8.25 -7.92 -12.34
CA ILE A 28 -6.93 -7.40 -11.97
C ILE A 28 -6.19 -8.44 -11.13
N THR A 29 -4.92 -8.71 -11.45
CA THR A 29 -4.05 -9.54 -10.61
C THR A 29 -3.59 -8.76 -9.39
N LEU A 30 -3.85 -9.30 -8.20
CA LEU A 30 -3.43 -8.72 -6.91
C LEU A 30 -2.16 -9.40 -6.41
N VAL A 31 -1.16 -8.61 -6.03
CA VAL A 31 0.12 -9.07 -5.49
C VAL A 31 0.23 -8.58 -4.04
N PRO A 32 -0.25 -9.35 -3.06
CA PRO A 32 -0.09 -9.01 -1.66
C PRO A 32 1.34 -9.31 -1.20
N ALA A 33 1.92 -8.41 -0.41
CA ALA A 33 3.16 -8.66 0.32
C ALA A 33 3.02 -8.20 1.77
N GLU A 34 3.48 -9.04 2.69
CA GLU A 34 3.48 -8.72 4.12
C GLU A 34 4.81 -8.10 4.54
N ALA A 35 4.76 -7.08 5.39
CA ALA A 35 5.95 -6.42 5.93
C ALA A 35 5.72 -5.93 7.36
N ARG A 36 6.61 -6.34 8.28
CA ARG A 36 6.66 -5.91 9.69
C ARG A 36 7.84 -4.99 9.98
N THR A 37 8.80 -4.95 9.06
CA THR A 37 10.05 -4.21 9.17
C THR A 37 10.37 -3.48 7.87
N LEU A 38 11.27 -2.49 7.95
CA LEU A 38 11.74 -1.74 6.77
C LEU A 38 12.40 -2.65 5.73
N GLN A 39 13.13 -3.67 6.17
CA GLN A 39 13.78 -4.64 5.28
C GLN A 39 12.75 -5.49 4.51
N GLU A 40 11.64 -5.85 5.13
CA GLU A 40 10.55 -6.56 4.44
C GLU A 40 9.80 -5.66 3.46
N ILE A 41 9.70 -4.35 3.76
CA ILE A 41 9.17 -3.37 2.81
C ILE A 41 10.05 -3.33 1.55
N ASP A 42 11.37 -3.30 1.71
CA ASP A 42 12.34 -3.40 0.61
C ASP A 42 12.14 -4.64 -0.26
N GLN A 43 11.97 -5.80 0.39
CA GLN A 43 11.74 -7.07 -0.30
C GLN A 43 10.39 -7.08 -1.03
N ALA A 44 9.35 -6.49 -0.43
CA ALA A 44 8.03 -6.33 -1.03
C ALA A 44 8.10 -5.46 -2.30
N PHE A 45 8.81 -4.33 -2.27
CA PHE A 45 9.02 -3.51 -3.48
C PHE A 45 9.74 -4.27 -4.58
N SER A 46 10.77 -5.06 -4.22
CA SER A 46 11.47 -5.91 -5.19
C SER A 46 10.55 -6.95 -5.81
N GLN A 47 9.63 -7.53 -5.04
CA GLN A 47 8.59 -8.41 -5.56
C GLN A 47 7.62 -7.67 -6.49
N PHE A 48 7.16 -6.48 -6.11
CA PHE A 48 6.22 -5.70 -6.93
C PHE A 48 6.79 -5.32 -8.29
N VAL A 49 8.09 -5.00 -8.36
CA VAL A 49 8.78 -4.73 -9.63
C VAL A 49 8.90 -6.01 -10.46
N ARG A 50 9.28 -7.14 -9.86
CA ARG A 50 9.38 -8.44 -10.57
C ARG A 50 8.03 -8.88 -11.14
N GLU A 51 6.96 -8.70 -10.37
CA GLU A 51 5.59 -9.03 -10.77
C GLU A 51 4.94 -7.96 -11.68
N THR A 52 5.71 -6.95 -12.09
CA THR A 52 5.27 -5.86 -12.97
C THR A 52 3.97 -5.20 -12.48
N ALA A 53 3.89 -4.94 -11.17
CA ALA A 53 2.73 -4.33 -10.58
C ALA A 53 2.50 -2.94 -11.18
N ALA A 54 1.27 -2.66 -11.63
CA ALA A 54 0.93 -1.38 -12.25
C ALA A 54 0.68 -0.24 -11.24
N ALA A 55 0.41 -0.59 -9.98
CA ALA A 55 0.11 0.36 -8.90
C ALA A 55 0.31 -0.32 -7.54
N LEU A 56 0.55 0.46 -6.49
CA LEU A 56 0.72 0.04 -5.10
C LEU A 56 -0.38 0.63 -4.22
N ILE A 57 -0.96 -0.19 -3.35
CA ILE A 57 -1.87 0.25 -2.28
C ILE A 57 -1.17 0.06 -0.94
N VAL A 58 -1.11 1.14 -0.14
CA VAL A 58 -0.53 1.18 1.20
C VAL A 58 -1.64 1.51 2.22
N PRO A 59 -2.28 0.51 2.81
CA PRO A 59 -3.28 0.69 3.87
C PRO A 59 -2.66 1.30 5.15
N LEU A 60 -3.51 1.80 6.03
CA LEU A 60 -3.09 2.43 7.29
C LEU A 60 -2.54 1.37 8.27
N ALA A 61 -1.24 1.48 8.59
CA ALA A 61 -0.62 0.80 9.72
C ALA A 61 0.41 1.71 10.40
N PRO A 62 0.65 1.55 11.72
CA PRO A 62 1.62 2.36 12.47
C PRO A 62 3.00 2.41 11.80
N LEU A 63 3.51 1.25 11.37
CA LEU A 63 4.78 1.14 10.65
C LEU A 63 4.78 1.96 9.35
N PHE A 64 3.70 1.90 8.56
CA PHE A 64 3.63 2.56 7.26
C PHE A 64 3.43 4.07 7.38
N ILE A 65 2.81 4.54 8.48
CA ILE A 65 2.70 5.96 8.81
C ILE A 65 4.06 6.53 9.21
N ASP A 66 4.78 5.81 10.05
CA ASP A 66 6.13 6.17 10.50
C ASP A 66 7.11 6.22 9.31
N GLN A 67 7.03 5.21 8.44
CA GLN A 67 7.91 5.05 7.27
C GLN A 67 7.33 5.64 5.97
N ARG A 68 6.31 6.51 6.05
CA ARG A 68 5.56 7.02 4.88
C ARG A 68 6.46 7.67 3.82
N ARG A 69 7.49 8.40 4.26
CA ARG A 69 8.43 9.09 3.36
C ARG A 69 9.23 8.07 2.56
N GLU A 70 9.79 7.08 3.23
CA GLU A 70 10.61 6.08 2.60
C GLU A 70 9.79 5.19 1.65
N ILE A 71 8.56 4.84 2.01
CA ILE A 71 7.63 4.12 1.13
C ILE A 71 7.33 4.94 -0.13
N ALA A 72 7.06 6.24 0.01
CA ALA A 72 6.79 7.13 -1.12
C ALA A 72 8.02 7.29 -2.04
N GLU A 73 9.21 7.50 -1.48
CA GLU A 73 10.46 7.58 -2.25
C GLU A 73 10.74 6.29 -3.03
N ARG A 74 10.46 5.13 -2.43
CA ARG A 74 10.60 3.83 -3.10
C ARG A 74 9.58 3.65 -4.21
N ALA A 75 8.33 4.04 -3.98
CA ALA A 75 7.29 4.04 -5.00
C ALA A 75 7.69 4.91 -6.20
N LEU A 76 8.20 6.12 -5.94
CA LEU A 76 8.70 7.03 -6.98
C LEU A 76 9.91 6.44 -7.74
N LYS A 77 10.91 5.92 -7.03
CA LYS A 77 12.11 5.30 -7.65
C LYS A 77 11.75 4.14 -8.57
N ASN A 78 10.78 3.32 -8.17
CA ASN A 78 10.32 2.17 -8.95
C ASN A 78 9.24 2.52 -9.97
N ARG A 79 8.91 3.81 -10.15
CA ARG A 79 7.83 4.30 -11.03
C ARG A 79 6.49 3.58 -10.77
N LEU A 80 6.23 3.26 -9.51
CA LEU A 80 5.06 2.52 -9.08
C LEU A 80 4.05 3.51 -8.48
N PRO A 81 2.96 3.86 -9.21
CA PRO A 81 1.94 4.77 -8.70
C PRO A 81 1.38 4.22 -7.39
N SER A 82 1.48 4.98 -6.29
CA SER A 82 1.04 4.52 -4.97
C SER A 82 -0.18 5.30 -4.46
N ILE A 83 -1.13 4.56 -3.89
CA ILE A 83 -2.33 5.03 -3.21
C ILE A 83 -2.17 4.68 -1.74
N SER A 84 -2.36 5.65 -0.84
CA SER A 84 -2.29 5.39 0.61
C SER A 84 -3.50 5.95 1.33
N GLY A 85 -3.96 5.26 2.38
CA GLY A 85 -4.99 5.75 3.29
C GLY A 85 -4.49 6.78 4.31
N VAL A 86 -3.20 7.16 4.25
CA VAL A 86 -2.58 8.13 5.16
C VAL A 86 -2.86 9.55 4.66
N ASN A 87 -3.45 10.42 5.49
CA ASN A 87 -3.59 11.85 5.18
C ASN A 87 -2.20 12.48 4.95
N GLY A 88 -2.07 13.30 3.89
CA GLY A 88 -0.80 13.91 3.46
C GLY A 88 0.01 13.11 2.42
N TYR A 89 -0.44 11.92 2.01
CA TYR A 89 0.25 11.12 0.98
C TYR A 89 0.04 11.64 -0.45
N ALA A 90 -1.02 12.42 -0.68
CA ALA A 90 -1.28 13.10 -1.95
C ALA A 90 -0.29 14.25 -2.22
N GLU A 91 0.19 14.92 -1.16
CA GLU A 91 1.14 16.04 -1.27
C GLU A 91 2.57 15.59 -1.63
N ALA A 92 2.85 14.28 -1.55
CA ALA A 92 4.11 13.66 -1.95
C ALA A 92 4.05 12.93 -3.31
N GLY A 93 2.94 13.05 -4.07
CA GLY A 93 2.80 12.46 -5.42
C GLY A 93 1.93 11.20 -5.52
N GLY A 94 1.15 10.84 -4.50
CA GLY A 94 0.16 9.76 -4.57
C GLY A 94 -1.16 10.18 -5.22
N LEU A 95 -1.68 9.39 -6.17
CA LEU A 95 -2.79 9.79 -7.04
C LEU A 95 -4.18 9.81 -6.37
N MET A 96 -4.44 9.02 -5.31
CA MET A 96 -5.70 9.06 -4.53
C MET A 96 -5.50 8.59 -3.09
N SER A 97 -6.31 9.11 -2.15
CA SER A 97 -6.43 8.61 -0.78
C SER A 97 -7.80 7.98 -0.60
N TYR A 98 -7.86 6.71 -0.17
CA TYR A 98 -9.09 6.07 0.31
C TYR A 98 -8.86 5.68 1.78
N GLY A 99 -9.07 6.67 2.66
CA GLY A 99 -9.22 6.49 4.10
C GLY A 99 -10.45 7.28 4.52
N GLN A 100 -11.29 6.71 5.40
CA GLN A 100 -12.37 7.47 6.04
C GLN A 100 -11.72 8.70 6.68
N ALA A 101 -12.20 9.90 6.34
CA ALA A 101 -11.76 11.11 7.00
C ALA A 101 -11.90 10.89 8.51
N LEU A 102 -10.79 10.83 9.24
CA LEU A 102 -10.85 11.02 10.68
C LEU A 102 -11.32 12.46 10.85
N ALA A 103 -12.60 12.60 11.22
CA ALA A 103 -13.12 13.84 11.73
C ALA A 103 -12.29 14.20 12.96
N ASP A 104 -11.62 15.35 12.87
CA ASP A 104 -11.01 16.02 14.01
C ASP A 104 -12.13 16.37 15.00
N HIS A 105 -11.97 16.03 16.26
CA HIS A 105 -12.80 16.49 17.36
C HIS A 105 -11.91 17.07 18.45
#